data_AF-A0A920LF82-F1
#
_entry.id   AF-A0A920LF82-F1
#
_cell.length_a   1.000
_cell.length_b   1.000
_cell.length_c   1.000
_cell.angle_alpha   90.00
_cell.angle_beta   90.00
_cell.angle_gamma   90.00
#
_symmetry.space_group_name_H-M   'P 1'
#
loop_
_entity.id
_entity.type
_entity.pdbx_description
1 polymer ?
#
loop_
_entity_poly.entity_id
_entity_poly.type
_entity_poly.pdbx_seq_one_letter_code
_entity_poly.pdbx_strand_id
1 'polypeptide(L)'
;MDPLVGAYTLPESPSSVFLKSGENGAESVYEIQHTKDSNWWAWDYVPQGTEGNFAVIHHGIRGYVGDVYQSGWSFNVPTQDLVDAFAAGDKRKDASVLDIVKWADDTGAEYGEGYEHTGYFNHKYIPRQGESSAQQELNFGTNYRAIRYADVLLMAAEANNRKSSPDTQAAQNYLNEVRKRAFGNESNASSSTGATLTQEIWDERRLELAGEGHRFLT
;
A
#
# COMPACT_ATOMS: atom_id res chain seq x y z
N MET A 1 -31.82 7.66 0.90
CA MET A 1 -30.39 7.39 0.70
C MET A 1 -30.31 6.01 0.10
N ASP A 2 -29.85 5.92 -1.15
CA ASP A 2 -29.67 4.61 -1.76
C ASP A 2 -28.59 3.83 -0.98
N PRO A 3 -28.76 2.52 -0.76
CA PRO A 3 -27.78 1.74 -0.02
C PRO A 3 -26.45 1.71 -0.79
N LEU A 4 -25.35 2.01 -0.10
CA LEU A 4 -23.96 2.02 -0.59
C LEU A 4 -23.45 0.63 -1.05
N VAL A 5 -24.33 -0.36 -1.19
CA VAL A 5 -23.97 -1.72 -1.61
C VAL A 5 -23.62 -1.70 -3.10
N GLY A 6 -22.38 -2.02 -3.44
CA GLY A 6 -21.88 -2.03 -4.82
C GLY A 6 -21.25 -0.73 -5.32
N ALA A 7 -21.05 0.27 -4.44
CA ALA A 7 -20.37 1.52 -4.80
C ALA A 7 -18.84 1.40 -4.89
N TYR A 8 -18.26 0.41 -4.19
CA TYR A 8 -16.82 0.17 -4.15
C TYR A 8 -16.50 -1.24 -4.64
N THR A 9 -15.37 -1.41 -5.30
CA THR A 9 -14.89 -2.70 -5.80
C THR A 9 -13.38 -2.80 -5.65
N LEU A 10 -12.86 -4.03 -5.56
CA LEU A 10 -11.42 -4.27 -5.61
C LEU A 10 -10.93 -4.26 -7.06
N PRO A 11 -10.03 -3.35 -7.47
CA PRO A 11 -9.36 -3.41 -8.76
C PRO A 11 -8.56 -4.70 -8.88
N GLU A 12 -8.51 -5.25 -10.11
CA GLU A 12 -7.82 -6.51 -10.38
C GLU A 12 -6.33 -6.46 -10.03
N SER A 13 -5.67 -5.31 -10.30
CA SER A 13 -4.28 -5.06 -9.95
C SER A 13 -4.19 -4.30 -8.62
N PRO A 14 -3.62 -4.90 -7.55
CA PRO A 14 -3.38 -4.19 -6.30
C PRO A 14 -2.49 -2.94 -6.50
N SER A 15 -1.50 -3.01 -7.38
CA SER A 15 -0.56 -1.91 -7.64
C SER A 15 -1.24 -0.66 -8.20
N SER A 16 -2.30 -0.83 -9.01
CA SER A 16 -3.00 0.29 -9.65
C SER A 16 -3.66 1.25 -8.67
N VAL A 17 -4.01 0.78 -7.47
CA VAL A 17 -4.65 1.56 -6.40
C VAL A 17 -3.77 2.72 -5.94
N PHE A 18 -2.45 2.53 -6.01
CA PHE A 18 -1.44 3.47 -5.50
C PHE A 18 -0.81 4.34 -6.59
N LEU A 19 -1.28 4.22 -7.84
CA LEU A 19 -0.91 5.12 -8.93
C LEU A 19 -1.80 6.36 -8.93
N LYS A 20 -1.37 7.43 -9.62
CA LYS A 20 -2.17 8.64 -9.81
C LYS A 20 -3.53 8.34 -10.45
N SER A 21 -3.55 7.42 -11.42
CA SER A 21 -4.78 6.96 -12.07
C SER A 21 -5.74 6.19 -11.15
N GLY A 22 -5.27 5.73 -9.99
CA GLY A 22 -6.07 5.03 -8.99
C GLY A 22 -6.65 5.93 -7.91
N GLU A 23 -6.30 7.21 -7.87
CA GLU A 23 -6.83 8.17 -6.88
C GLU A 23 -8.33 8.36 -7.03
N ASN A 24 -9.03 8.37 -5.89
CA ASN A 24 -10.49 8.43 -5.82
C ASN A 24 -11.17 7.35 -6.69
N GLY A 25 -10.45 6.24 -6.94
CA GLY A 25 -10.92 5.13 -7.76
C GLY A 25 -11.90 4.22 -7.02
N ALA A 26 -12.25 3.10 -7.66
CA ALA A 26 -13.29 2.21 -7.16
C ALA A 26 -13.01 1.57 -5.79
N GLU A 27 -11.73 1.50 -5.36
CA GLU A 27 -11.37 1.00 -4.02
C GLU A 27 -11.31 2.11 -2.96
N SER A 28 -11.35 3.38 -3.37
CA SER A 28 -11.12 4.52 -2.49
C SER A 28 -12.37 4.89 -1.71
N VAL A 29 -12.32 4.74 -0.38
CA VAL A 29 -13.41 5.18 0.50
C VAL A 29 -13.09 6.58 1.04
N TYR A 30 -11.84 6.81 1.45
CA TYR A 30 -11.36 8.11 1.90
C TYR A 30 -9.87 8.29 1.61
N GLU A 31 -9.53 9.40 0.95
CA GLU A 31 -8.18 9.81 0.60
C GLU A 31 -7.89 11.23 1.08
N ILE A 32 -6.72 11.45 1.67
CA ILE A 32 -6.19 12.80 1.87
C ILE A 32 -5.61 13.25 0.54
N GLN A 33 -6.19 14.34 0.02
CA GLN A 33 -5.81 14.90 -1.27
C GLN A 33 -4.50 15.67 -1.16
N HIS A 34 -3.55 15.37 -2.04
CA HIS A 34 -2.29 16.07 -2.15
C HIS A 34 -2.08 16.61 -3.55
N THR A 35 -1.37 17.72 -3.65
CA THR A 35 -1.00 18.32 -4.94
C THR A 35 0.50 18.53 -5.02
N LYS A 36 1.05 18.26 -6.22
CA LYS A 36 2.43 18.61 -6.53
C LYS A 36 2.60 20.08 -6.91
N ASP A 37 1.50 20.79 -7.17
CA ASP A 37 1.51 22.17 -7.63
C ASP A 37 1.58 23.18 -6.48
N SER A 38 1.75 22.70 -5.24
CA SER A 38 2.00 23.54 -4.08
C SER A 38 3.20 24.45 -4.36
N ASN A 39 3.03 25.75 -4.14
CA ASN A 39 4.08 26.73 -4.37
C ASN A 39 5.07 26.83 -3.20
N TRP A 40 4.96 25.96 -2.19
CA TRP A 40 5.83 26.01 -1.02
C TRP A 40 7.17 25.31 -1.28
N TRP A 41 8.26 25.99 -0.91
CA TRP A 41 9.64 25.58 -1.22
C TRP A 41 10.62 25.89 -0.08
N ALA A 42 10.14 26.09 1.15
CA ALA A 42 10.98 26.45 2.28
C ALA A 42 10.90 25.40 3.41
N TRP A 43 12.03 25.07 4.02
CA TRP A 43 12.13 24.02 5.05
C TRP A 43 11.68 24.47 6.44
N ASP A 44 11.54 25.77 6.68
CA ASP A 44 11.21 26.37 7.97
C ASP A 44 9.77 26.11 8.44
N TYR A 45 8.90 25.65 7.54
CA TYR A 45 7.50 25.32 7.84
C TYR A 45 7.06 23.95 7.32
N VAL A 46 7.98 23.00 7.12
CA VAL A 46 7.66 21.63 6.69
C VAL A 46 7.31 20.75 7.91
N PRO A 47 6.27 19.89 7.86
CA PRO A 47 5.42 19.58 6.71
C PRO A 47 4.17 20.46 6.55
N GLN A 48 3.89 21.42 7.45
CA GLN A 48 2.60 22.15 7.46
C GLN A 48 2.43 23.17 6.32
N GLY A 49 3.53 23.63 5.72
CA GLY A 49 3.54 24.64 4.68
C GLY A 49 3.35 24.08 3.26
N THR A 50 3.54 22.78 3.07
CA THR A 50 3.33 22.13 1.77
C THR A 50 1.94 21.50 1.70
N GLU A 51 1.34 21.54 0.51
CA GLU A 51 0.10 20.80 0.18
C GLU A 51 0.41 19.42 -0.44
N GLY A 52 1.70 19.12 -0.64
CA GLY A 52 2.19 17.85 -1.14
C GLY A 52 2.30 16.79 -0.05
N ASN A 53 2.41 15.54 -0.50
CA ASN A 53 2.60 14.40 0.36
C ASN A 53 4.08 14.26 0.73
N PHE A 54 4.46 14.91 1.83
CA PHE A 54 5.83 14.83 2.37
C PHE A 54 6.24 13.41 2.79
N ALA A 55 5.31 12.49 3.04
CA ALA A 55 5.69 11.12 3.43
C ALA A 55 6.36 10.34 2.29
N VAL A 56 6.01 10.63 1.03
CA VAL A 56 6.51 9.90 -0.15
C VAL A 56 8.04 9.91 -0.26
N ILE A 57 8.70 11.03 0.05
CA ILE A 57 10.17 11.11 -0.02
C ILE A 57 10.86 10.14 0.96
N HIS A 58 10.23 9.82 2.09
CA HIS A 58 10.77 8.91 3.12
C HIS A 58 10.85 7.46 2.64
N HIS A 59 9.99 7.09 1.68
CA HIS A 59 9.92 5.75 1.09
C HIS A 59 10.83 5.59 -0.14
N GLY A 60 11.47 6.66 -0.60
CA GLY A 60 12.19 6.64 -1.87
C GLY A 60 13.60 6.10 -1.83
N ILE A 61 14.01 5.63 -3.00
CA ILE A 61 15.33 5.05 -3.28
C ILE A 61 16.39 6.14 -3.15
N ARG A 62 17.41 5.92 -2.35
CA ARG A 62 18.49 6.90 -2.18
C ARG A 62 19.29 7.02 -3.47
N GLY A 63 19.53 8.25 -3.94
CA GLY A 63 20.40 8.51 -5.09
C GLY A 63 20.03 7.77 -6.38
N TYR A 64 18.73 7.53 -6.59
CA TYR A 64 18.25 6.81 -7.77
C TYR A 64 18.53 7.57 -9.07
N VAL A 65 19.06 6.84 -10.06
CA VAL A 65 19.26 7.28 -11.45
C VAL A 65 18.56 6.31 -12.38
N GLY A 66 17.51 6.77 -13.05
CA GLY A 66 16.70 6.00 -14.01
C GLY A 66 15.39 6.73 -14.34
N ASP A 67 14.59 6.12 -15.21
CA ASP A 67 13.45 6.80 -15.85
C ASP A 67 12.09 6.61 -15.14
N VAL A 68 12.02 5.72 -14.13
CA VAL A 68 10.74 5.33 -13.51
C VAL A 68 10.53 5.98 -12.15
N TYR A 69 11.54 5.90 -11.28
CA TYR A 69 11.46 6.39 -9.91
C TYR A 69 12.20 7.71 -9.72
N GLN A 70 11.95 8.35 -8.59
CA GLN A 70 12.71 9.51 -8.14
C GLN A 70 13.53 9.16 -6.90
N SER A 71 14.60 9.93 -6.69
CA SER A 71 15.39 9.83 -5.47
C SER A 71 14.56 10.16 -4.23
N GLY A 72 14.83 9.46 -3.13
CA GLY A 72 14.31 9.73 -1.79
C GLY A 72 15.32 9.43 -0.69
N TRP A 73 14.82 9.24 0.52
CA TRP A 73 15.66 9.25 1.73
C TRP A 73 15.95 7.87 2.31
N SER A 74 15.31 6.80 1.82
CA SER A 74 15.56 5.43 2.28
C SER A 74 15.36 5.26 3.79
N PHE A 75 14.30 5.86 4.35
CA PHE A 75 14.00 5.76 5.79
C PHE A 75 13.04 4.63 6.12
N ASN A 76 12.09 4.33 5.23
CA ASN A 76 11.02 3.37 5.46
C ASN A 76 11.18 2.13 4.57
N VAL A 77 12.28 1.39 4.76
CA VAL A 77 12.62 0.20 3.97
C VAL A 77 11.93 -1.07 4.53
N PRO A 78 11.22 -1.86 3.70
CA PRO A 78 10.67 -3.14 4.11
C PRO A 78 11.73 -4.11 4.63
N THR A 79 11.38 -4.90 5.65
CA THR A 79 12.25 -5.96 6.18
C THR A 79 12.10 -7.24 5.35
N GLN A 80 13.13 -8.10 5.41
CA GLN A 80 13.07 -9.43 4.79
C GLN A 80 11.90 -10.26 5.34
N ASP A 81 11.59 -10.14 6.64
CA ASP A 81 10.43 -10.82 7.26
C ASP A 81 9.09 -10.44 6.59
N LEU A 82 8.89 -9.18 6.20
CA LEU A 82 7.71 -8.80 5.43
C LEU A 82 7.73 -9.40 4.02
N VAL A 83 8.90 -9.40 3.36
CA VAL A 83 9.08 -9.95 2.01
C VAL A 83 8.81 -11.44 1.94
N ASP A 84 9.21 -12.17 2.99
CA ASP A 84 9.06 -13.62 3.12
C ASP A 84 7.64 -14.02 3.55
N ALA A 85 6.87 -13.08 4.13
CA ALA A 85 5.48 -13.33 4.51
C ALA A 85 4.54 -13.47 3.30
N PHE A 86 4.91 -12.94 2.13
CA PHE A 86 4.13 -13.09 0.91
C PHE A 86 4.36 -14.47 0.28
N ALA A 87 3.27 -15.20 0.05
CA ALA A 87 3.31 -16.48 -0.65
C ALA A 87 3.66 -16.32 -2.13
N ALA A 88 4.19 -17.39 -2.74
CA ALA A 88 4.44 -17.42 -4.17
C ALA A 88 3.14 -17.18 -4.96
N GLY A 89 3.19 -16.28 -5.96
CA GLY A 89 2.03 -15.91 -6.77
C GLY A 89 1.12 -14.84 -6.17
N ASP A 90 1.40 -14.35 -4.96
CA ASP A 90 0.69 -13.21 -4.38
C ASP A 90 1.09 -11.90 -5.09
N LYS A 91 0.16 -11.31 -5.85
CA LYS A 91 0.39 -10.08 -6.62
C LYS A 91 0.66 -8.87 -5.72
N ARG A 92 0.35 -8.93 -4.42
CA ARG A 92 0.56 -7.82 -3.50
C ARG A 92 2.01 -7.65 -3.10
N LYS A 93 2.85 -8.67 -3.29
CA LYS A 93 4.30 -8.54 -3.03
C LYS A 93 4.88 -7.44 -3.90
N ASP A 94 4.66 -7.50 -5.20
CA ASP A 94 5.11 -6.46 -6.14
C ASP A 94 4.42 -5.11 -5.87
N ALA A 95 3.13 -5.12 -5.54
CA ALA A 95 2.42 -3.88 -5.20
C ALA A 95 2.95 -3.18 -3.94
N SER A 96 3.47 -3.95 -2.97
CA SER A 96 3.89 -3.44 -1.66
C SER A 96 5.39 -3.20 -1.57
N VAL A 97 6.19 -4.02 -2.26
CA VAL A 97 7.64 -4.05 -2.14
C VAL A 97 8.27 -3.99 -3.53
N LEU A 98 9.16 -3.02 -3.70
CA LEU A 98 10.10 -2.98 -4.82
C LEU A 98 11.39 -3.66 -4.36
N ASP A 99 11.80 -4.71 -5.07
CA ASP A 99 13.16 -5.26 -5.02
C ASP A 99 14.07 -4.39 -5.88
N ILE A 100 14.84 -3.50 -5.25
CA ILE A 100 15.67 -2.54 -5.98
C ILE A 100 16.90 -3.19 -6.61
N VAL A 101 17.39 -4.29 -6.03
CA VAL A 101 18.55 -5.03 -6.52
C VAL A 101 18.17 -5.65 -7.86
N LYS A 102 17.06 -6.41 -7.88
CA LYS A 102 16.53 -6.98 -9.12
C LYS A 102 16.18 -5.91 -10.14
N TRP A 103 15.55 -4.81 -9.71
CA TRP A 103 15.18 -3.72 -10.61
C TRP A 103 16.42 -3.11 -11.29
N ALA A 104 17.49 -2.85 -10.54
CA ALA A 104 18.74 -2.31 -11.06
C ALA A 104 19.40 -3.28 -12.04
N ASP A 105 19.46 -4.57 -11.73
CA ASP A 105 20.00 -5.61 -12.61
C ASP A 105 19.24 -5.71 -13.95
N ASP A 106 17.91 -5.61 -13.90
CA ASP A 106 17.06 -5.75 -15.08
C ASP A 106 17.05 -4.48 -15.96
N THR A 107 17.21 -3.29 -15.36
CA THR A 107 17.00 -2.00 -16.06
C THR A 107 18.28 -1.19 -16.28
N GLY A 108 19.37 -1.52 -15.58
CA GLY A 108 20.58 -0.71 -15.54
C GLY A 108 20.44 0.58 -14.71
N ALA A 109 19.37 0.72 -13.91
CA ALA A 109 19.21 1.85 -13.00
C ALA A 109 20.26 1.81 -11.88
N GLU A 110 20.74 2.98 -11.47
CA GLU A 110 21.67 3.09 -10.34
C GLU A 110 20.91 3.54 -9.08
N TYR A 111 21.41 3.13 -7.92
CA TYR A 111 20.90 3.57 -6.62
C TYR A 111 22.01 3.58 -5.57
N GLY A 112 21.80 4.35 -4.52
CA GLY A 112 22.62 4.36 -3.32
C GLY A 112 21.95 3.60 -2.18
N GLU A 113 22.77 3.13 -1.25
CA GLU A 113 22.31 2.43 -0.06
C GLU A 113 22.18 3.41 1.12
N GLY A 114 21.02 3.40 1.77
CA GLY A 114 20.79 4.14 3.02
C GLY A 114 21.25 3.38 4.25
N TYR A 115 21.07 3.98 5.42
CA TYR A 115 21.20 3.27 6.69
C TYR A 115 20.16 2.13 6.76
N GLU A 116 20.56 0.97 7.28
CA GLU A 116 19.72 -0.24 7.36
C GLU A 116 19.13 -0.70 6.02
N HIS A 117 19.86 -0.49 4.91
CA HIS A 117 19.43 -0.94 3.59
C HIS A 117 19.14 -2.46 3.56
N THR A 118 17.96 -2.83 3.06
CA THR A 118 17.49 -4.22 2.98
C THR A 118 17.45 -4.77 1.55
N GLY A 119 17.72 -3.96 0.53
CA GLY A 119 17.45 -4.28 -0.87
C GLY A 119 16.00 -3.98 -1.30
N TYR A 120 15.15 -3.48 -0.40
CA TYR A 120 13.72 -3.29 -0.64
C TYR A 120 13.24 -1.87 -0.34
N PHE A 121 12.20 -1.44 -1.05
CA PHE A 121 11.50 -0.17 -0.82
C PHE A 121 9.98 -0.34 -0.79
N ASN A 122 9.27 0.52 -0.04
CA ASN A 122 7.80 0.55 -0.05
C ASN A 122 7.30 1.05 -1.40
N HIS A 123 6.75 0.14 -2.21
CA HIS A 123 6.38 0.42 -3.60
C HIS A 123 5.07 1.24 -3.72
N LYS A 124 4.20 1.19 -2.70
CA LYS A 124 2.91 1.89 -2.68
C LYS A 124 3.07 3.41 -2.61
N TYR A 125 4.05 3.88 -1.85
CA TYR A 125 4.30 5.30 -1.64
C TYR A 125 5.70 5.72 -2.11
N ILE A 126 6.26 5.03 -3.09
CA ILE A 126 7.58 5.35 -3.64
C ILE A 126 7.51 6.61 -4.52
N PRO A 127 8.51 7.51 -4.47
CA PRO A 127 8.66 8.61 -5.43
C PRO A 127 8.74 8.12 -6.87
N ARG A 128 7.94 8.71 -7.76
CA ARG A 128 7.90 8.39 -9.20
C ARG A 128 8.18 9.64 -10.03
N GLN A 129 8.81 9.46 -11.19
CA GLN A 129 9.05 10.57 -12.11
C GLN A 129 7.73 11.23 -12.53
N GLY A 130 7.71 12.56 -12.56
CA GLY A 130 6.52 13.35 -12.94
C GLY A 130 5.49 13.58 -11.83
N GLU A 131 5.62 12.92 -10.68
CA GLU A 131 4.67 13.02 -9.56
C GLU A 131 5.02 14.10 -8.54
N SER A 132 6.02 14.94 -8.81
CA SER A 132 6.44 16.05 -7.95
C SER A 132 6.91 17.26 -8.78
N SER A 133 6.81 18.46 -8.21
CA SER A 133 7.26 19.71 -8.83
C SER A 133 7.77 20.73 -7.79
N ALA A 134 8.31 21.86 -8.27
CA ALA A 134 8.96 22.87 -7.43
C ALA A 134 10.11 22.26 -6.61
N GLN A 135 10.04 22.31 -5.27
CA GLN A 135 10.95 21.55 -4.42
C GLN A 135 10.48 20.10 -4.32
N GLN A 136 11.15 19.24 -5.08
CA GLN A 136 10.70 17.87 -5.34
C GLN A 136 10.47 17.07 -4.05
N GLU A 137 11.33 17.23 -3.05
CA GLU A 137 11.29 16.50 -1.80
C GLU A 137 10.06 16.82 -0.93
N LEU A 138 9.42 17.96 -1.18
CA LEU A 138 8.29 18.46 -0.39
C LEU A 138 6.93 18.19 -1.05
N ASN A 139 6.89 18.12 -2.38
CA ASN A 139 5.66 18.35 -3.14
C ASN A 139 5.22 17.14 -3.99
N PHE A 140 5.16 15.93 -3.41
CA PHE A 140 4.60 14.79 -4.14
C PHE A 140 3.07 14.86 -4.22
N GLY A 141 2.50 14.55 -5.38
CA GLY A 141 1.06 14.62 -5.63
C GLY A 141 0.28 13.35 -5.28
N THR A 142 0.94 12.31 -4.75
CA THR A 142 0.30 11.02 -4.43
C THR A 142 -0.60 11.16 -3.20
N ASN A 143 -1.90 10.93 -3.34
CA ASN A 143 -2.84 10.92 -2.22
C ASN A 143 -2.50 9.86 -1.17
N TYR A 144 -2.77 10.15 0.11
CA TYR A 144 -2.72 9.13 1.15
C TYR A 144 -4.06 8.40 1.23
N ARG A 145 -4.05 7.09 0.97
CA ARG A 145 -5.23 6.24 1.02
C ARG A 145 -5.51 5.86 2.47
N ALA A 146 -6.32 6.68 3.14
CA ALA A 146 -6.61 6.53 4.56
C ALA A 146 -7.61 5.40 4.84
N ILE A 147 -8.62 5.22 3.97
CA ILE A 147 -9.55 4.10 4.05
C ILE A 147 -9.79 3.58 2.63
N ARG A 148 -9.55 2.28 2.43
CA ARG A 148 -9.83 1.57 1.18
C ARG A 148 -10.82 0.44 1.41
N TYR A 149 -11.48 -0.01 0.35
CA TYR A 149 -12.48 -1.05 0.42
C TYR A 149 -11.91 -2.38 0.92
N ALA A 150 -10.66 -2.74 0.59
CA ALA A 150 -10.02 -3.94 1.16
C ALA A 150 -9.92 -3.88 2.69
N ASP A 151 -9.62 -2.72 3.28
CA ASP A 151 -9.61 -2.56 4.74
C ASP A 151 -11.02 -2.73 5.33
N VAL A 152 -12.05 -2.18 4.66
CA VAL A 152 -13.46 -2.35 5.06
C VAL A 152 -13.87 -3.83 5.04
N LEU A 153 -13.51 -4.58 3.99
CA LEU A 153 -13.77 -6.02 3.89
C LEU A 153 -13.11 -6.78 5.04
N LEU A 154 -11.84 -6.49 5.34
CA LEU A 154 -11.11 -7.18 6.41
C LEU A 154 -11.61 -6.80 7.81
N MET A 155 -12.01 -5.55 8.03
CA MET A 155 -12.70 -5.14 9.27
C MET A 155 -14.05 -5.84 9.41
N ALA A 156 -14.81 -5.96 8.32
CA ALA A 156 -16.08 -6.69 8.31
C ALA A 156 -15.89 -8.20 8.55
N ALA A 157 -14.83 -8.79 8.00
CA ALA A 157 -14.46 -10.18 8.23
C ALA A 157 -14.18 -10.42 9.73
N GLU A 158 -13.33 -9.58 10.32
CA GLU A 158 -12.99 -9.67 11.74
C GLU A 158 -14.22 -9.49 12.63
N ALA A 159 -15.04 -8.47 12.37
CA ALA A 159 -16.25 -8.21 13.15
C ALA A 159 -17.24 -9.39 13.08
N ASN A 160 -17.43 -10.01 11.90
CA ASN A 160 -18.34 -11.14 11.75
C ASN A 160 -17.82 -12.41 12.44
N ASN A 161 -16.51 -12.63 12.46
CA ASN A 161 -15.93 -13.77 13.17
C ASN A 161 -15.91 -13.58 14.70
N ARG A 162 -15.76 -12.33 15.18
CA ARG A 162 -15.53 -12.03 16.61
C ARG A 162 -16.76 -11.55 17.38
N LYS A 163 -17.89 -11.26 16.74
CA LYS A 163 -19.14 -10.87 17.43
C LYS A 163 -19.69 -12.02 18.29
N SER A 164 -20.56 -11.70 19.24
CA SER A 164 -21.11 -12.66 20.22
C SER A 164 -21.80 -13.87 19.59
N SER A 165 -22.41 -13.70 18.42
CA SER A 165 -22.95 -14.79 17.59
C SER A 165 -22.26 -14.75 16.22
N PRO A 166 -21.12 -15.44 16.05
CA PRO A 166 -20.31 -15.34 14.84
C PRO A 166 -21.08 -15.70 13.58
N ASP A 167 -20.82 -14.95 12.50
CA ASP A 167 -21.24 -15.29 11.14
C ASP A 167 -20.01 -15.71 10.35
N THR A 168 -19.62 -16.96 10.54
CA THR A 168 -18.39 -17.51 9.96
C THR A 168 -18.41 -17.48 8.43
N GLN A 169 -19.57 -17.72 7.81
CA GLN A 169 -19.68 -17.72 6.35
C GLN A 169 -19.47 -16.31 5.79
N ALA A 170 -20.07 -15.28 6.41
CA ALA A 170 -19.83 -13.90 6.00
C ALA A 170 -18.36 -13.51 6.18
N ALA A 171 -17.74 -13.90 7.29
CA ALA A 171 -16.32 -13.62 7.55
C ALA A 171 -15.39 -14.26 6.50
N GLN A 172 -15.61 -15.54 6.18
CA GLN A 172 -14.87 -16.25 5.12
C GLN A 172 -15.07 -15.57 3.76
N ASN A 173 -16.30 -15.18 3.42
CA ASN A 173 -16.59 -14.54 2.14
C ASN A 173 -15.79 -13.23 1.97
N TYR A 174 -15.77 -12.36 2.97
CA TYR A 174 -15.03 -11.10 2.91
C TYR A 174 -13.50 -11.30 2.86
N LEU A 175 -12.96 -12.25 3.66
CA LEU A 175 -11.54 -12.61 3.59
C LEU A 175 -11.17 -13.14 2.20
N ASN A 176 -12.00 -14.02 1.66
CA ASN A 176 -11.73 -14.70 0.39
C ASN A 176 -11.86 -13.77 -0.81
N GLU A 177 -12.62 -12.68 -0.71
CA GLU A 177 -12.68 -11.64 -1.74
C GLU A 177 -11.31 -10.95 -1.91
N VAL A 178 -10.66 -10.59 -0.79
CA VAL A 178 -9.32 -9.97 -0.79
C VAL A 178 -8.27 -10.97 -1.30
N ARG A 179 -8.29 -12.22 -0.82
CA ARG A 179 -7.38 -13.28 -1.30
C ARG A 179 -7.58 -13.58 -2.78
N LYS A 180 -8.82 -13.63 -3.25
CA LYS A 180 -9.11 -13.88 -4.67
C LYS A 180 -8.50 -12.81 -5.56
N ARG A 181 -8.55 -11.54 -5.16
CA ARG A 181 -7.87 -10.46 -5.87
C ARG A 181 -6.34 -10.63 -5.81
N ALA A 182 -5.80 -10.93 -4.64
CA ALA A 182 -4.35 -11.10 -4.42
C ALA A 182 -3.73 -12.18 -5.31
N PHE A 183 -4.40 -13.32 -5.49
CA PHE A 183 -3.88 -14.46 -6.27
C PHE A 183 -4.48 -14.55 -7.69
N GLY A 184 -5.55 -13.81 -7.97
CA GLY A 184 -6.30 -13.90 -9.23
C GLY A 184 -7.12 -15.20 -9.40
N ASN A 185 -7.28 -15.98 -8.33
CA ASN A 185 -8.02 -17.23 -8.30
C ASN A 185 -8.40 -17.59 -6.85
N GLU A 186 -9.11 -18.70 -6.65
CA GLU A 186 -9.64 -19.11 -5.34
C GLU A 186 -8.77 -20.16 -4.62
N SER A 187 -7.56 -20.45 -5.10
CA SER A 187 -6.68 -21.49 -4.51
C SER A 187 -6.28 -21.22 -3.05
N ASN A 188 -6.35 -19.96 -2.61
CA ASN A 188 -5.99 -19.53 -1.26
C ASN A 188 -7.23 -19.19 -0.41
N ALA A 189 -8.43 -19.54 -0.87
CA ALA A 189 -9.65 -19.31 -0.10
C ALA A 189 -9.60 -20.07 1.24
N SER A 190 -9.92 -19.36 2.33
CA SER A 190 -10.07 -19.93 3.67
C SER A 190 -11.42 -20.62 3.83
N SER A 191 -11.39 -21.77 4.50
CA SER A 191 -12.58 -22.40 5.11
C SER A 191 -12.44 -22.53 6.62
N SER A 192 -11.46 -21.85 7.21
CA SER A 192 -11.17 -21.89 8.65
C SER A 192 -12.28 -21.22 9.46
N THR A 193 -12.34 -21.51 10.75
CA THR A 193 -13.36 -20.97 11.65
C THR A 193 -12.74 -20.53 12.98
N GLY A 194 -13.47 -19.73 13.77
CA GLY A 194 -13.08 -19.36 15.13
C GLY A 194 -11.71 -18.69 15.20
N ALA A 195 -10.87 -19.13 16.15
CA ALA A 195 -9.56 -18.53 16.39
C ALA A 195 -8.61 -18.63 15.18
N THR A 196 -8.66 -19.73 14.43
CA THR A 196 -7.83 -19.89 13.22
C THR A 196 -8.24 -18.87 12.15
N LEU A 197 -9.55 -18.67 11.95
CA LEU A 197 -10.02 -17.64 11.02
C LEU A 197 -9.62 -16.23 11.47
N THR A 198 -9.64 -15.95 12.79
CA THR A 198 -9.14 -14.66 13.32
C THR A 198 -7.68 -14.43 12.96
N GLN A 199 -6.83 -15.43 13.17
CA GLN A 199 -5.41 -15.31 12.85
C GLN A 199 -5.20 -15.10 11.34
N GLU A 200 -5.91 -15.85 10.51
CA GLU A 200 -5.87 -15.68 9.06
C GLU A 200 -6.30 -14.28 8.59
N ILE A 201 -7.30 -13.68 9.24
CA ILE A 201 -7.73 -12.30 8.95
C ILE A 201 -6.64 -11.30 9.33
N TRP A 202 -5.98 -11.47 10.48
CA TRP A 202 -4.88 -10.60 10.90
C TRP A 202 -3.65 -10.74 10.00
N ASP A 203 -3.32 -11.95 9.59
CA ASP A 203 -2.26 -12.21 8.62
C ASP A 203 -2.59 -11.56 7.28
N GLU A 204 -3.85 -11.64 6.83
CA GLU A 204 -4.31 -10.97 5.62
C GLU A 204 -4.18 -9.45 5.71
N ARG A 205 -4.54 -8.85 6.86
CA ARG A 205 -4.36 -7.41 7.11
C ARG A 205 -2.90 -7.00 7.04
N ARG A 206 -1.98 -7.81 7.57
CA ARG A 206 -0.53 -7.57 7.48
C ARG A 206 -0.06 -7.49 6.02
N LEU A 207 -0.56 -8.37 5.15
CA LEU A 207 -0.14 -8.44 3.75
C LEU A 207 -0.84 -7.38 2.88
N GLU A 208 -2.15 -7.24 3.00
CA GLU A 208 -2.94 -6.30 2.20
C GLU A 208 -2.59 -4.85 2.52
N LEU A 209 -2.38 -4.52 3.79
CA LEU A 209 -2.14 -3.15 4.28
C LEU A 209 -0.65 -2.87 4.55
N ALA A 210 0.24 -3.71 4.03
CA ALA A 210 1.68 -3.55 4.16
C ALA A 210 2.10 -2.16 3.64
N GLY A 211 2.86 -1.41 4.43
CA GLY A 211 3.36 -0.09 4.05
C GLY A 211 2.35 1.05 4.12
N GLU A 212 1.16 0.84 4.70
CA GLU A 212 0.08 1.83 4.78
C GLU A 212 -0.19 2.35 6.21
N GLY A 213 0.66 2.03 7.19
CA GLY A 213 0.55 2.59 8.55
C GLY A 213 -0.45 1.88 9.48
N HIS A 214 -1.07 0.79 9.06
CA HIS A 214 -2.08 0.08 9.88
C HIS A 214 -1.48 -0.91 10.90
N ARG A 215 -0.35 -1.56 10.58
CA ARG A 215 0.15 -2.73 11.33
C ARG A 215 0.43 -2.46 12.81
N PHE A 216 0.91 -1.28 13.17
CA PHE A 216 1.18 -0.94 14.58
C PHE A 216 -0.11 -0.88 15.43
N LEU A 217 -1.25 -0.63 14.79
CA LEU A 217 -2.55 -0.43 15.44
C LEU A 217 -3.43 -1.70 15.43
N THR A 218 -2.95 -2.81 14.86
CA THR A 218 -3.68 -4.07 14.66
C THR A 218 -2.89 -5.28 15.15
#